data_AF-D3Q3M3-F1
#
_entry.id   AF-D3Q3M3-F1
#
_cell.length_a   1.000
_cell.length_b   1.000
_cell.length_c   1.000
_cell.angle_alpha   90.00
_cell.angle_beta   90.00
_cell.angle_gamma   90.00
#
_symmetry.space_group_name_H-M   'P 1'
#
loop_
_entity.id
_entity.type
_entity.pdbx_description
1 polymer ?
#
loop_
_entity_poly.entity_id
_entity_poly.type
_entity_poly.pdbx_seq_one_letter_code
_entity_poly.pdbx_strand_id
1 'polypeptide(L)'
;MSQANEKLAVEFIEAFGRGDREALTGYLTEDVVFESPRVRLAGVAEVSAAIAGFGTAITELSIETVFADEHRALVAYTMMAGPLGPLRAVDRLEFRDGRIAADTVVFDTYPVRRAEAPGRGTEATVIQYRTLPEAADANEKLVADVFEQLAAEDPGGVRYVSLRLDDGVGFVHVVINEPGGTNLTELSSFAEFQREFSDRVPDGPTRSGAKLIGQYRMVG
;
A
#
# COMPACT_ATOMS: atom_id res chain seq x y z
N MET A 1 23.22 -29.00 -9.23
CA MET A 1 23.17 -27.91 -8.23
C MET A 1 21.76 -27.66 -7.67
N SER A 2 20.69 -28.16 -8.31
CA SER A 2 19.29 -28.06 -7.86
C SER A 2 19.04 -28.38 -6.36
N GLN A 3 19.57 -29.47 -5.80
CA GLN A 3 19.38 -29.80 -4.35
C GLN A 3 19.98 -28.76 -3.38
N ALA A 4 21.06 -28.07 -3.76
CA ALA A 4 21.67 -27.06 -2.90
C ALA A 4 20.82 -25.78 -2.87
N ASN A 5 20.28 -25.38 -4.03
CA ASN A 5 19.35 -24.25 -4.13
C ASN A 5 18.02 -24.54 -3.45
N GLU A 6 17.50 -25.77 -3.56
CA GLU A 6 16.30 -26.20 -2.83
C GLU A 6 16.49 -26.07 -1.33
N LYS A 7 17.62 -26.58 -0.81
CA LYS A 7 17.95 -26.47 0.61
C LYS A 7 18.08 -25.01 1.05
N LEU A 8 18.82 -24.20 0.29
CA LEU A 8 19.00 -22.76 0.58
C LEU A 8 17.66 -22.01 0.57
N ALA A 9 16.77 -22.34 -0.37
CA ALA A 9 15.43 -21.77 -0.43
C ALA A 9 14.62 -22.09 0.84
N VAL A 10 14.62 -23.35 1.29
CA VAL A 10 13.95 -23.76 2.54
C VAL A 10 14.54 -23.02 3.73
N GLU A 11 15.86 -23.02 3.89
CA GLU A 11 16.54 -22.36 5.01
C GLU A 11 16.29 -20.84 5.04
N PHE A 12 16.20 -20.20 3.87
CA PHE A 12 15.86 -18.79 3.73
C PHE A 12 14.42 -18.49 4.18
N ILE A 13 13.44 -19.26 3.70
CA ILE A 13 12.02 -19.07 4.07
C ILE A 13 11.78 -19.37 5.55
N GLU A 14 12.46 -20.36 6.11
CA GLU A 14 12.40 -20.63 7.54
C GLU A 14 13.05 -19.52 8.38
N ALA A 15 14.17 -18.94 7.92
CA ALA A 15 14.80 -17.79 8.57
C ALA A 15 13.89 -16.55 8.53
N PHE A 16 13.20 -16.34 7.41
CA PHE A 16 12.15 -15.33 7.29
C PHE A 16 11.02 -15.56 8.31
N GLY A 17 10.50 -16.78 8.43
CA GLY A 17 9.47 -17.14 9.39
C GLY A 17 9.85 -16.91 10.86
N ARG A 18 11.15 -16.82 11.16
CA ARG A 18 11.69 -16.49 12.50
C ARG A 18 12.06 -15.01 12.68
N GLY A 19 11.98 -14.19 11.63
CA GLY A 19 12.52 -12.83 11.64
C GLY A 19 14.04 -12.77 11.86
N ASP A 20 14.77 -13.82 11.47
CA ASP A 20 16.21 -13.98 11.74
C ASP A 20 17.05 -13.19 10.73
N ARG A 21 17.24 -11.90 11.03
CA ARG A 21 17.96 -10.97 10.15
C ARG A 21 19.40 -11.40 9.84
N GLU A 22 20.10 -11.99 10.81
CA GLU A 22 21.49 -12.41 10.63
C GLU A 22 21.56 -13.55 9.61
N ALA A 23 20.74 -14.58 9.79
CA ALA A 23 20.66 -15.69 8.83
C ALA A 23 20.23 -15.19 7.44
N LEU A 24 19.19 -14.36 7.35
CA LEU A 24 18.73 -13.77 6.08
C LEU A 24 19.86 -13.02 5.36
N THR A 25 20.63 -12.21 6.09
CA THR A 25 21.77 -11.47 5.52
C THR A 25 22.84 -12.42 4.95
N GLY A 26 23.07 -13.57 5.59
CA GLY A 26 24.03 -14.57 5.13
C GLY A 26 23.64 -15.27 3.82
N TYR A 27 22.34 -15.36 3.52
CA TYR A 27 21.82 -16.05 2.33
C TYR A 27 21.74 -15.17 1.08
N LEU A 28 21.79 -13.85 1.23
CA LEU A 28 21.56 -12.88 0.16
C LEU A 28 22.87 -12.35 -0.46
N THR A 29 22.86 -11.97 -1.73
CA THR A 29 23.96 -11.20 -2.33
C THR A 29 23.92 -9.74 -1.87
N GLU A 30 25.05 -9.04 -1.92
CA GLU A 30 25.14 -7.63 -1.47
C GLU A 30 24.17 -6.71 -2.24
N ASP A 31 23.97 -6.99 -3.53
CA ASP A 31 23.14 -6.26 -4.49
C ASP A 31 21.76 -6.91 -4.70
N VAL A 32 21.30 -7.77 -3.77
CA VAL A 32 20.02 -8.47 -3.89
C VAL A 32 18.86 -7.50 -4.17
N VAL A 33 17.92 -7.96 -5.00
CA VAL A 33 16.67 -7.23 -5.25
C VAL A 33 15.49 -8.02 -4.68
N PHE A 34 14.67 -7.35 -3.87
CA PHE A 34 13.41 -7.89 -3.38
C PHE A 34 12.23 -7.16 -4.03
N GLU A 35 11.27 -7.92 -4.52
CA GLU A 35 10.02 -7.40 -5.09
C GLU A 35 8.83 -8.11 -4.47
N SER A 36 7.86 -7.33 -4.01
CA SER A 36 6.55 -7.79 -3.55
C SER A 36 5.45 -6.95 -4.21
N PRO A 37 4.17 -7.33 -4.10
CA PRO A 37 3.07 -6.51 -4.61
C PRO A 37 2.92 -5.15 -3.89
N ARG A 38 3.76 -4.84 -2.90
CA ARG A 38 3.70 -3.62 -2.08
C ARG A 38 4.92 -2.73 -2.21
N VAL A 39 6.09 -3.29 -2.47
CA VAL A 39 7.35 -2.56 -2.44
C VAL A 39 8.41 -3.29 -3.25
N ARG A 40 9.36 -2.51 -3.77
CA ARG A 40 10.61 -2.99 -4.36
C ARG A 40 11.78 -2.37 -3.60
N LEU A 41 12.70 -3.22 -3.16
CA LEU A 41 13.88 -2.85 -2.37
C LEU A 41 15.14 -3.42 -3.02
N ALA A 42 16.29 -2.78 -2.78
CA ALA A 42 17.57 -3.25 -3.29
C ALA A 42 18.68 -3.11 -2.25
N GLY A 43 19.60 -4.07 -2.26
CA GLY A 43 20.72 -4.12 -1.34
C GLY A 43 20.41 -4.91 -0.07
N VAL A 44 21.37 -5.74 0.36
CA VAL A 44 21.18 -6.71 1.44
C VAL A 44 20.73 -6.08 2.76
N ALA A 45 21.20 -4.87 3.07
CA ALA A 45 20.90 -4.20 4.32
C ALA A 45 19.42 -3.78 4.43
N GLU A 46 18.85 -3.23 3.35
CA GLU A 46 17.45 -2.82 3.28
C GLU A 46 16.52 -4.02 3.19
N VAL A 47 16.87 -4.98 2.32
CA VAL A 47 16.10 -6.19 2.10
C VAL A 47 16.02 -7.05 3.37
N SER A 48 17.16 -7.34 4.01
CA SER A 48 17.16 -8.19 5.22
C SER A 48 16.44 -7.51 6.39
N ALA A 49 16.53 -6.17 6.51
CA ALA A 49 15.80 -5.43 7.53
C ALA A 49 14.28 -5.50 7.32
N ALA A 50 13.81 -5.28 6.09
CA ALA A 50 12.39 -5.28 5.76
C ALA A 50 11.77 -6.67 5.94
N ILE A 51 12.40 -7.71 5.39
CA ILE A 51 11.93 -9.09 5.47
C ILE A 51 11.94 -9.58 6.92
N ALA A 52 13.02 -9.34 7.67
CA ALA A 52 13.08 -9.69 9.10
C ALA A 52 12.03 -8.95 9.92
N GLY A 53 11.82 -7.66 9.63
CA GLY A 53 10.80 -6.83 10.29
C GLY A 53 9.40 -7.43 10.13
N PHE A 54 9.03 -7.84 8.92
CA PHE A 54 7.77 -8.54 8.70
C PHE A 54 7.74 -9.91 9.39
N GLY A 55 8.85 -10.65 9.35
CA GLY A 55 9.00 -11.95 10.02
C GLY A 55 8.67 -11.92 11.51
N THR A 56 8.90 -10.79 12.21
CA THR A 56 8.52 -10.65 13.63
C THR A 56 7.02 -10.76 13.92
N ALA A 57 6.17 -10.53 12.91
CA ALA A 57 4.72 -10.66 13.03
C ALA A 57 4.22 -12.10 12.81
N ILE A 58 5.09 -12.99 12.34
CA ILE A 58 4.76 -14.39 12.01
C ILE A 58 4.83 -15.24 13.28
N THR A 59 3.74 -15.96 13.55
CA THR A 59 3.66 -16.90 14.69
C THR A 59 3.85 -18.35 14.26
N GLU A 60 3.58 -18.65 12.99
CA GLU A 60 3.71 -19.98 12.40
C GLU A 60 3.97 -19.83 10.90
N LEU A 61 4.86 -20.68 10.34
CA LEU A 61 5.12 -20.78 8.91
C LEU A 61 5.20 -22.25 8.53
N SER A 62 4.53 -22.61 7.44
CA SER A 62 4.52 -23.96 6.88
C SER A 62 4.82 -23.90 5.38
N ILE A 63 5.93 -24.51 4.97
CA ILE A 63 6.28 -24.68 3.56
C ILE A 63 5.46 -25.83 2.99
N GLU A 64 4.69 -25.56 1.95
CA GLU A 64 3.79 -26.53 1.32
C GLU A 64 4.49 -27.29 0.19
N THR A 65 5.29 -26.60 -0.61
CA THR A 65 6.05 -27.21 -1.70
C THR A 65 7.23 -26.33 -2.14
N VAL A 66 8.27 -26.97 -2.67
CA VAL A 66 9.45 -26.34 -3.25
C VAL A 66 9.73 -26.97 -4.60
N PHE A 67 9.98 -26.13 -5.61
CA PHE A 67 10.53 -26.55 -6.90
C PHE A 67 11.81 -25.79 -7.16
N ALA A 68 12.93 -26.47 -7.40
CA ALA A 68 14.21 -25.79 -7.62
C ALA A 68 15.00 -26.39 -8.79
N ASP A 69 15.66 -25.52 -9.53
CA ASP A 69 16.67 -25.86 -10.52
C ASP A 69 18.01 -25.18 -10.18
N GLU A 70 18.94 -25.11 -11.14
CA GLU A 70 20.28 -24.54 -10.92
C GLU A 70 20.29 -23.01 -10.80
N HIS A 71 19.22 -22.35 -11.25
CA HIS A 71 19.12 -20.90 -11.31
C HIS A 71 18.04 -20.35 -10.39
N ARG A 72 16.99 -21.12 -10.10
CA ARG A 72 15.78 -20.61 -9.44
C ARG A 72 15.15 -21.62 -8.48
N ALA A 73 14.40 -21.09 -7.52
CA ALA A 73 13.47 -21.86 -6.70
C ALA A 73 12.12 -21.17 -6.62
N LEU A 74 11.06 -21.95 -6.59
CA LEU A 74 9.70 -21.54 -6.26
C LEU A 74 9.34 -22.19 -4.93
N VAL A 75 9.03 -21.37 -3.92
CA VAL A 75 8.61 -21.86 -2.60
C VAL A 75 7.21 -21.38 -2.32
N ALA A 76 6.25 -22.29 -2.18
CA ALA A 76 4.90 -21.97 -1.75
C ALA A 76 4.73 -22.29 -0.26
N TYR A 77 4.20 -21.35 0.50
CA TYR A 77 4.07 -21.49 1.94
C TYR A 77 2.86 -20.71 2.48
N THR A 78 2.34 -21.18 3.61
CA THR A 78 1.34 -20.48 4.42
C THR A 78 2.00 -19.99 5.69
N MET A 79 1.71 -18.75 6.09
CA MET A 79 2.14 -18.17 7.35
C MET A 79 0.95 -17.61 8.14
N MET A 80 1.03 -17.65 9.46
CA MET A 80 0.11 -17.00 10.37
C MET A 80 0.75 -15.69 10.84
N ALA A 81 0.20 -14.55 10.44
CA ALA A 81 0.72 -13.23 10.79
C ALA A 81 -0.28 -12.48 11.67
N GLY A 82 0.04 -12.27 12.94
CA GLY A 82 -0.78 -11.64 14.00
C GLY A 82 -2.22 -11.20 13.62
N PRO A 83 -2.53 -9.89 13.56
CA PRO A 83 -3.88 -9.38 13.26
C PRO A 83 -4.33 -9.60 11.80
N LEU A 84 -3.43 -10.03 10.92
CA LEU A 84 -3.71 -10.26 9.50
C LEU A 84 -4.36 -11.64 9.28
N GLY A 85 -4.06 -12.59 10.15
CA GLY A 85 -4.49 -13.99 10.01
C GLY A 85 -3.61 -14.76 9.03
N PRO A 86 -4.15 -15.80 8.36
CA PRO A 86 -3.37 -16.61 7.43
C PRO A 86 -3.05 -15.83 6.15
N LEU A 87 -1.78 -15.82 5.77
CA LEU A 87 -1.28 -15.34 4.48
C LEU A 87 -0.67 -16.50 3.71
N ARG A 88 -0.94 -16.54 2.41
CA ARG A 88 -0.39 -17.53 1.47
C ARG A 88 0.51 -16.79 0.51
N ALA A 89 1.74 -17.26 0.37
CA ALA A 89 2.74 -16.64 -0.46
C ALA A 89 3.44 -17.66 -1.35
N VAL A 90 3.94 -17.18 -2.48
CA VAL A 90 4.88 -17.91 -3.33
C VAL A 90 6.06 -17.00 -3.60
N ASP A 91 7.26 -17.46 -3.24
CA ASP A 91 8.51 -16.78 -3.52
C ASP A 91 9.17 -17.41 -4.73
N ARG A 92 9.63 -16.57 -5.64
CA ARG A 92 10.52 -16.93 -6.73
C ARG A 92 11.90 -16.38 -6.42
N LEU A 93 12.78 -17.27 -6.00
CA LEU A 93 14.17 -16.97 -5.68
C LEU A 93 15.04 -17.19 -6.92
N GLU A 94 15.94 -16.26 -7.21
CA GLU A 94 16.99 -16.42 -8.21
C GLU A 94 18.36 -16.48 -7.52
N PHE A 95 19.20 -17.41 -7.94
CA PHE A 95 20.48 -17.67 -7.30
C PHE A 95 21.66 -17.21 -8.15
N ARG A 96 22.68 -16.68 -7.47
CA ARG A 96 23.99 -16.37 -8.04
C ARG A 96 25.06 -16.67 -7.01
N ASP A 97 26.10 -17.40 -7.42
CA ASP A 97 27.25 -17.75 -6.59
C ASP A 97 26.86 -18.39 -5.23
N GLY A 98 25.83 -19.26 -5.25
CA GLY A 98 25.35 -19.97 -4.07
C GLY A 98 24.59 -19.09 -3.06
N ARG A 99 24.15 -17.90 -3.47
CA ARG A 99 23.33 -16.97 -2.69
C ARG A 99 22.11 -16.51 -3.48
N ILE A 100 21.14 -15.94 -2.79
CA ILE A 100 19.92 -15.39 -3.39
C ILE A 100 20.24 -13.98 -3.90
N ALA A 101 20.15 -13.79 -5.22
CA ALA A 101 20.37 -12.51 -5.89
C ALA A 101 19.06 -11.76 -6.18
N ALA A 102 17.93 -12.46 -6.24
CA ALA A 102 16.62 -11.84 -6.30
C ALA A 102 15.57 -12.69 -5.58
N ASP A 103 14.61 -12.02 -4.97
CA ASP A 103 13.42 -12.62 -4.39
C ASP A 103 12.19 -11.86 -4.88
N THR A 104 11.30 -12.55 -5.59
CA THR A 104 10.01 -12.01 -6.02
C THR A 104 8.89 -12.79 -5.34
N VAL A 105 8.18 -12.15 -4.41
CA VAL A 105 7.04 -12.75 -3.70
C VAL A 105 5.72 -12.29 -4.29
N VAL A 106 4.74 -13.19 -4.33
CA VAL A 106 3.32 -12.87 -4.57
C VAL A 106 2.48 -13.41 -3.43
N PHE A 107 1.57 -12.58 -2.90
CA PHE A 107 0.60 -12.95 -1.88
C PHE A 107 -0.65 -12.07 -1.99
N ASP A 108 -1.74 -12.49 -1.35
CA ASP A 108 -2.95 -11.66 -1.24
C ASP A 108 -2.70 -10.46 -0.31
N THR A 109 -2.68 -9.26 -0.89
CA THR A 109 -2.47 -8.02 -0.12
C THR A 109 -3.72 -7.55 0.62
N TYR A 110 -4.89 -8.14 0.37
CA TYR A 110 -6.15 -7.69 0.96
C TYR A 110 -6.15 -7.68 2.50
N PRO A 111 -5.70 -8.74 3.22
CA PRO A 111 -5.68 -8.72 4.67
C PRO A 111 -4.82 -7.59 5.23
N VAL A 112 -3.71 -7.28 4.56
CA VAL A 112 -2.78 -6.19 4.92
C VAL A 112 -3.42 -4.82 4.68
N ARG A 113 -3.92 -4.58 3.46
CA ARG A 113 -4.61 -3.33 3.09
C ARG A 113 -5.82 -3.06 4.00
N ARG A 114 -6.54 -4.11 4.39
CA ARG A 114 -7.68 -4.02 5.31
C ARG A 114 -7.25 -3.64 6.73
N ALA A 115 -6.14 -4.18 7.22
CA ALA A 115 -5.62 -3.83 8.54
C ALA A 115 -5.08 -2.40 8.61
N GLU A 116 -4.56 -1.89 7.49
CA GLU A 116 -4.11 -0.51 7.34
C GLU A 116 -5.25 0.47 7.06
N ALA A 117 -6.42 -0.02 6.63
CA ALA A 117 -7.57 0.84 6.36
C ALA A 117 -8.06 1.53 7.64
N PRO A 118 -8.49 2.80 7.56
CA PRO A 118 -9.02 3.54 8.68
C PRO A 118 -10.20 2.76 9.26
N GLY A 119 -10.03 2.41 10.53
CA GLY A 119 -10.97 1.61 11.27
C GLY A 119 -12.24 2.38 11.63
N ARG A 120 -13.19 1.65 12.18
CA ARG A 120 -14.35 2.25 12.84
C ARG A 120 -13.87 3.20 13.93
N GLY A 121 -14.27 4.46 13.83
CA GLY A 121 -13.92 5.51 14.77
C GLY A 121 -12.88 6.50 14.28
N THR A 122 -12.27 6.29 13.11
CA THR A 122 -11.40 7.29 12.49
C THR A 122 -12.18 8.59 12.23
N GLU A 123 -11.54 9.72 12.53
CA GLU A 123 -12.09 11.04 12.23
C GLU A 123 -12.02 11.34 10.73
N ALA A 124 -13.11 11.87 10.21
CA ALA A 124 -13.26 12.31 8.83
C ALA A 124 -13.70 13.77 8.82
N THR A 125 -13.39 14.47 7.74
CA THR A 125 -13.98 15.79 7.44
C THR A 125 -14.93 15.65 6.26
N VAL A 126 -16.18 16.03 6.45
CA VAL A 126 -17.18 16.17 5.39
C VAL A 126 -17.25 17.63 4.99
N ILE A 127 -17.07 17.93 3.71
CA ILE A 127 -17.13 19.28 3.16
C ILE A 127 -18.24 19.31 2.11
N GLN A 128 -19.14 20.28 2.22
CA GLN A 128 -20.25 20.46 1.31
C GLN A 128 -20.28 21.89 0.81
N TYR A 129 -20.49 22.08 -0.49
CA TYR A 129 -20.67 23.41 -1.08
C TYR A 129 -21.49 23.37 -2.36
N ARG A 130 -21.92 24.55 -2.80
CA ARG A 130 -22.63 24.74 -4.06
C ARG A 130 -21.86 25.73 -4.92
N THR A 131 -21.60 25.34 -6.16
CA THR A 131 -21.00 26.21 -7.17
C THR A 131 -22.06 27.11 -7.81
N LEU A 132 -21.63 28.20 -8.46
CA LEU A 132 -22.44 28.84 -9.49
C LEU A 132 -22.70 27.84 -10.64
N PRO A 133 -23.90 27.84 -11.26
CA PRO A 133 -24.22 26.88 -12.33
C PRO A 133 -23.20 26.83 -13.47
N GLU A 134 -22.73 27.99 -13.91
CA GLU A 134 -21.73 28.13 -14.98
C GLU A 134 -20.31 27.68 -14.59
N ALA A 135 -20.04 27.58 -13.28
CA ALA A 135 -18.73 27.19 -12.77
C ALA A 135 -18.64 25.70 -12.41
N ALA A 136 -19.76 24.96 -12.44
CA ALA A 136 -19.82 23.58 -11.94
C ALA A 136 -18.92 22.63 -12.72
N ASP A 137 -18.92 22.69 -14.06
CA ASP A 137 -18.10 21.81 -14.90
C ASP A 137 -16.60 22.14 -14.77
N ALA A 138 -16.26 23.43 -14.66
CA ALA A 138 -14.89 23.85 -14.40
C ALA A 138 -14.42 23.40 -13.00
N ASN A 139 -15.30 23.45 -11.99
CA ASN A 139 -15.01 22.94 -10.65
C ASN A 139 -14.76 21.43 -10.66
N GLU A 140 -15.60 20.66 -11.36
CA GLU A 140 -15.42 19.21 -11.50
C GLU A 140 -14.06 18.89 -12.13
N LYS A 141 -13.68 19.60 -13.20
CA LYS A 141 -12.37 19.41 -13.83
C LYS A 141 -11.22 19.67 -12.86
N LEU A 142 -11.24 20.77 -12.11
CA LEU A 142 -10.20 21.08 -11.13
C LEU A 142 -10.11 20.01 -10.03
N VAL A 143 -11.25 19.49 -9.58
CA VAL A 143 -11.29 18.37 -8.62
C VAL A 143 -10.70 17.10 -9.26
N ALA A 144 -11.05 16.78 -10.51
CA ALA A 144 -10.52 15.62 -11.21
C ALA A 144 -8.99 15.70 -11.39
N ASP A 145 -8.46 16.89 -11.72
CA ASP A 145 -7.02 17.11 -11.84
C ASP A 145 -6.28 16.84 -10.49
N VAL A 146 -6.93 17.06 -9.34
CA VAL A 146 -6.39 16.65 -8.02
C VAL A 146 -6.31 15.14 -7.88
N PHE A 147 -7.35 14.41 -8.31
CA PHE A 147 -7.35 12.96 -8.28
C PHE A 147 -6.34 12.36 -9.26
N GLU A 148 -6.13 12.98 -10.42
CA GLU A 148 -5.10 12.56 -11.37
C GLU A 148 -3.69 12.69 -10.77
N GLN A 149 -3.38 13.80 -10.08
CA GLN A 149 -2.10 13.94 -9.40
C GLN A 149 -1.93 12.93 -8.27
N LEU A 150 -2.96 12.72 -7.44
CA LEU A 150 -2.94 11.70 -6.38
C LEU A 150 -2.69 10.30 -6.93
N ALA A 151 -3.32 9.93 -8.05
CA ALA A 151 -3.14 8.64 -8.67
C ALA A 151 -1.75 8.46 -9.30
N ALA A 152 -1.16 9.55 -9.81
CA ALA A 152 0.16 9.52 -10.44
C ALA A 152 1.31 9.46 -9.42
N GLU A 153 1.19 10.20 -8.31
CA GLU A 153 2.26 10.34 -7.31
C GLU A 153 2.12 9.34 -6.16
N ASP A 154 0.92 8.80 -5.93
CA ASP A 154 0.55 7.93 -4.81
C ASP A 154 1.25 8.31 -3.49
N PRO A 155 1.06 9.54 -3.00
CA PRO A 155 1.78 10.01 -1.82
C PRO A 155 1.31 9.35 -0.52
N GLY A 156 0.31 8.46 -0.60
CA GLY A 156 -0.31 7.79 0.55
C GLY A 156 -0.96 8.74 1.56
N GLY A 157 -1.48 8.17 2.65
CA GLY A 157 -1.83 8.93 3.85
C GLY A 157 -3.13 9.74 3.81
N VAL A 158 -3.92 9.64 2.74
CA VAL A 158 -5.25 10.24 2.64
C VAL A 158 -6.22 9.28 1.97
N ARG A 159 -7.45 9.20 2.49
CA ARG A 159 -8.58 8.61 1.77
C ARG A 159 -9.57 9.69 1.45
N TYR A 160 -9.86 9.83 0.16
CA TYR A 160 -10.57 10.97 -0.36
C TYR A 160 -11.60 10.52 -1.38
N VAL A 161 -12.84 10.95 -1.19
CA VAL A 161 -13.90 10.86 -2.19
C VAL A 161 -14.48 12.25 -2.42
N SER A 162 -14.78 12.56 -3.68
CA SER A 162 -15.55 13.72 -4.07
C SER A 162 -16.73 13.28 -4.92
N LEU A 163 -17.88 13.88 -4.68
CA LEU A 163 -19.15 13.59 -5.33
C LEU A 163 -19.74 14.90 -5.83
N ARG A 164 -20.14 14.95 -7.10
CA ARG A 164 -21.09 15.94 -7.60
C ARG A 164 -22.49 15.38 -7.38
N LEU A 165 -23.37 16.21 -6.80
CA LEU A 165 -24.76 15.83 -6.52
C LEU A 165 -25.61 15.97 -7.78
N ASP A 166 -26.74 15.26 -7.82
CA ASP A 166 -27.66 15.21 -8.96
C ASP A 166 -28.27 16.57 -9.34
N ASP A 167 -28.21 17.57 -8.45
CA ASP A 167 -28.61 18.94 -8.75
C ASP A 167 -27.61 19.68 -9.68
N GLY A 168 -26.51 19.02 -10.03
CA GLY A 168 -25.51 19.49 -10.98
C GLY A 168 -24.58 20.58 -10.46
N VAL A 169 -24.78 21.10 -9.25
CA VAL A 169 -24.00 22.23 -8.71
C VAL A 169 -23.50 22.00 -7.30
N GLY A 170 -24.08 21.05 -6.57
CA GLY A 170 -23.67 20.63 -5.25
C GLY A 170 -22.48 19.67 -5.31
N PHE A 171 -21.53 19.85 -4.40
CA PHE A 171 -20.36 19.00 -4.24
C PHE A 171 -20.22 18.56 -2.79
N VAL A 172 -19.85 17.29 -2.60
CA VAL A 172 -19.55 16.69 -1.31
C VAL A 172 -18.16 16.07 -1.36
N HIS A 173 -17.34 16.38 -0.38
CA HIS A 173 -16.02 15.78 -0.20
C HIS A 173 -15.99 15.08 1.16
N VAL A 174 -15.48 13.85 1.19
CA VAL A 174 -15.16 13.17 2.45
C VAL A 174 -13.67 12.88 2.45
N VAL A 175 -12.97 13.49 3.42
CA VAL A 175 -11.52 13.37 3.59
C VAL A 175 -11.23 12.69 4.90
N ILE A 176 -10.47 11.60 4.87
CA ILE A 176 -9.93 10.91 6.03
C ILE A 176 -8.42 11.02 5.93
N ASN A 177 -7.82 11.80 6.84
CA ASN A 177 -6.38 11.90 6.95
C ASN A 177 -5.86 10.75 7.82
N GLU A 178 -4.88 10.01 7.32
CA GLU A 178 -4.20 9.00 8.11
C GLU A 178 -3.08 9.67 8.95
N PRO A 179 -2.76 9.16 10.16
CA PRO A 179 -1.69 9.72 10.98
C PRO A 179 -0.36 9.74 10.22
N GLY A 180 0.27 10.92 10.09
CA GLY A 180 1.53 11.08 9.33
C GLY A 180 1.35 11.10 7.80
N GLY A 181 0.11 11.17 7.31
CA GLY A 181 -0.21 11.20 5.88
C GLY A 181 -0.10 12.57 5.21
N THR A 182 -0.06 12.55 3.87
CA THR A 182 0.06 13.72 3.01
C THR A 182 -1.10 14.68 3.20
N ASN A 183 -0.78 15.95 3.45
CA ASN A 183 -1.77 17.00 3.49
C ASN A 183 -2.08 17.42 2.06
N LEU A 184 -3.34 17.32 1.62
CA LEU A 184 -3.79 17.72 0.27
C LEU A 184 -3.29 19.11 -0.13
N THR A 185 -3.00 19.98 0.85
CA THR A 185 -2.44 21.32 0.65
C THR A 185 -1.06 21.37 -0.01
N GLU A 186 -0.32 20.26 -0.05
CA GLU A 186 1.01 20.19 -0.67
C GLU A 186 0.96 19.92 -2.17
N LEU A 187 -0.20 19.50 -2.70
CA LEU A 187 -0.37 19.22 -4.13
C LEU A 187 -0.55 20.51 -4.93
N SER A 188 0.18 20.62 -6.05
CA SER A 188 0.01 21.74 -6.99
C SER A 188 -1.40 21.81 -7.57
N SER A 189 -1.99 20.66 -7.91
CA SER A 189 -3.38 20.59 -8.38
C SER A 189 -4.37 21.10 -7.32
N PHE A 190 -4.11 20.85 -6.04
CA PHE A 190 -4.96 21.34 -4.96
C PHE A 190 -4.84 22.85 -4.80
N ALA A 191 -3.64 23.42 -4.94
CA ALA A 191 -3.44 24.86 -4.98
C ALA A 191 -4.21 25.50 -6.15
N GLU A 192 -4.18 24.89 -7.33
CA GLU A 192 -4.97 25.33 -8.50
C GLU A 192 -6.49 25.22 -8.24
N PHE A 193 -6.95 24.13 -7.63
CA PHE A 193 -8.34 23.98 -7.22
C PHE A 193 -8.78 25.05 -6.20
N GLN A 194 -7.90 25.49 -5.30
CA GLN A 194 -8.20 26.55 -4.34
C GLN A 194 -8.16 27.95 -4.97
N ARG A 195 -7.48 28.13 -6.12
CA ARG A 195 -7.43 29.42 -6.81
C ARG A 195 -8.83 29.82 -7.23
N GLU A 196 -9.20 31.08 -6.93
CA GLU A 196 -10.50 31.66 -7.29
C GLU A 196 -11.69 30.83 -6.78
N PHE A 197 -11.52 30.07 -5.69
CA PHE A 197 -12.58 29.21 -5.15
C PHE A 197 -13.82 30.02 -4.76
N SER A 198 -13.65 31.19 -4.12
CA SER A 198 -14.75 32.07 -3.73
C SER A 198 -15.54 32.64 -4.91
N ASP A 199 -14.93 32.80 -6.09
CA ASP A 199 -15.63 33.27 -7.29
C ASP A 199 -16.57 32.21 -7.83
N ARG A 200 -16.22 30.94 -7.64
CA ARG A 200 -17.02 29.78 -8.05
C ARG A 200 -18.04 29.37 -7.00
N VAL A 201 -17.76 29.65 -5.72
CA VAL A 201 -18.52 29.18 -4.54
C VAL A 201 -18.76 30.37 -3.59
N PRO A 202 -19.71 31.27 -3.91
CA PRO A 202 -19.90 32.52 -3.18
C PRO A 202 -20.33 32.33 -1.72
N ASP A 203 -21.15 31.30 -1.44
CA ASP A 203 -21.62 30.98 -0.08
C ASP A 203 -20.55 30.25 0.76
N GLY A 204 -19.42 29.91 0.15
CA GLY A 204 -18.35 29.14 0.76
C GLY A 204 -18.74 27.68 1.08
N PRO A 205 -17.78 26.89 1.60
CA PRO A 205 -18.03 25.51 1.98
C PRO A 205 -18.43 25.38 3.45
N THR A 206 -19.38 24.49 3.73
CA THR A 206 -19.65 23.99 5.08
C THR A 206 -18.73 22.81 5.37
N ARG A 207 -18.07 22.82 6.53
CA ARG A 207 -17.20 21.73 7.00
C ARG A 207 -17.76 21.12 8.26
N SER A 208 -17.73 19.80 8.35
CA SER A 208 -18.20 19.06 9.52
C SER A 208 -17.26 17.92 9.84
N GLY A 209 -16.85 17.81 11.11
CA GLY A 209 -16.19 16.61 11.61
C GLY A 209 -17.18 15.45 11.64
N ALA A 210 -16.72 14.28 11.23
CA ALA A 210 -17.49 13.05 11.21
C ALA A 210 -16.67 11.88 11.77
N LYS A 211 -17.35 10.86 12.25
CA LYS A 211 -16.72 9.62 12.71
C LYS A 211 -17.04 8.51 11.71
N LEU A 212 -16.02 7.87 11.14
CA LEU A 212 -16.22 6.73 10.26
C LEU A 212 -16.84 5.57 11.06
N ILE A 213 -18.06 5.17 10.71
CA ILE A 213 -18.73 4.01 11.35
C ILE A 213 -18.40 2.70 10.63
N GLY A 214 -18.08 2.78 9.34
CA GLY A 214 -17.63 1.65 8.51
C GLY A 214 -17.56 2.06 7.04
N GLN A 215 -16.88 1.25 6.24
CA GLN A 215 -16.85 1.36 4.78
C GLN A 215 -16.91 -0.03 4.16
N TYR A 216 -17.44 -0.14 2.95
CA TYR A 216 -17.46 -1.39 2.20
C TYR A 216 -17.30 -1.09 0.72
N ARG A 217 -16.16 -1.49 0.13
CA ARG A 217 -15.84 -1.30 -1.30
C ARG A 217 -16.15 0.11 -1.80
N MET A 218 -15.89 1.12 -0.96
CA MET A 218 -16.41 2.47 -1.19
C MET A 218 -15.74 3.14 -2.39
N VAL A 219 -14.46 2.87 -2.61
CA VAL A 219 -13.70 3.13 -3.84
C VAL A 219 -12.63 2.02 -3.95
N GLY A 220 -12.30 1.61 -5.18
CA GLY A 220 -11.67 0.32 -5.58
C GLY A 220 -10.51 -0.22 -4.74
#